data_AF-A0A1G1XAG0-F1
#
_entry.id   AF-A0A1G1XAG0-F1
#
_cell.length_a   1.000
_cell.length_b   1.000
_cell.length_c   1.000
_cell.angle_alpha   90.00
_cell.angle_beta   90.00
_cell.angle_gamma   90.00
#
_symmetry.space_group_name_H-M   'P 1'
#
loop_
_entity.id
_entity.type
_entity.pdbx_description
1 polymer ?
#
loop_
_entity_poly.entity_id
_entity_poly.type
_entity_poly.pdbx_seq_one_letter_code
_entity_poly.pdbx_strand_id
1 'polypeptide(L)'
;MATKNNIFKRYLNEYLSASRKRQGEILDHVCDVTQMHRKAAVRKFARLQMRYDSWLDKRGRPPTYGPEVTSALRTVWEAGNEVCGELLHPVTNEYIDILIRDKMWTHLPDATAKLRQMSEGTMKRRVSLFLKARKRRSGISSRKPSHLKQIVPTFTGPWADKPPGFGQIDTVMHSDTARGDAVYTVNYIDAASYLVIPHAQFNKGKQATQKSMKAIQDMMPFPWLGAHPDTGSEFLNWFVKDWCDAENIELTRSRPGQKNDNMYV
;
A
#
# COMPACT_ATOMS: atom_id res chain seq x y z
N MET A 1 13.40 33.29 4.76
CA MET A 1 12.80 33.53 3.43
C MET A 1 11.48 34.26 3.58
N ALA A 2 11.37 35.51 3.13
CA ALA A 2 10.11 36.22 3.15
C ALA A 2 9.15 35.59 2.13
N THR A 3 7.96 35.16 2.58
CA THR A 3 6.94 34.56 1.70
C THR A 3 6.61 35.55 0.58
N LYS A 4 6.36 35.07 -0.66
CA LYS A 4 5.96 35.91 -1.82
C LYS A 4 4.77 36.83 -1.52
N ASN A 5 4.00 36.61 -0.45
CA ASN A 5 2.91 37.51 -0.05
C ASN A 5 3.40 38.77 0.69
N ASN A 6 4.47 38.65 1.48
CA ASN A 6 5.01 39.75 2.29
C ASN A 6 5.64 40.84 1.42
N ILE A 7 6.30 40.44 0.32
CA ILE A 7 6.85 41.37 -0.67
C ILE A 7 5.74 42.23 -1.29
N PHE A 8 4.63 41.61 -1.69
CA PHE A 8 3.50 42.34 -2.26
C PHE A 8 2.79 43.23 -1.24
N LYS A 9 2.63 42.76 0.02
CA LYS A 9 2.06 43.59 1.09
C LYS A 9 2.91 44.84 1.37
N ARG A 10 4.25 44.71 1.34
CA ARG A 10 5.18 45.83 1.56
C ARG A 10 5.00 46.95 0.52
N TYR A 11 4.91 46.59 -0.76
CA TYR A 11 4.79 47.56 -1.86
C TYR A 11 3.33 47.95 -2.17
N LEU A 12 2.33 47.44 -1.45
CA LEU A 12 0.92 47.63 -1.78
C LEU A 12 0.50 49.11 -1.75
N ASN A 13 0.77 49.81 -0.64
CA ASN A 13 0.38 51.21 -0.48
C ASN A 13 1.12 52.13 -1.46
N GLU A 14 2.40 51.85 -1.71
CA GLU A 14 3.22 52.59 -2.67
C GLU A 14 2.71 52.35 -4.10
N TYR A 15 2.39 51.10 -4.46
CA TYR A 15 1.86 50.76 -5.79
C TYR A 15 0.51 51.42 -6.07
N LEU A 16 -0.37 51.51 -5.06
CA LEU A 16 -1.70 52.11 -5.20
C LEU A 16 -1.68 53.64 -5.30
N SER A 17 -0.69 54.30 -4.69
CA SER A 17 -0.52 55.76 -4.71
C SER A 17 0.46 56.28 -5.78
N ALA A 18 1.23 55.38 -6.40
CA ALA A 18 2.24 55.70 -7.41
C ALA A 18 1.66 56.17 -8.75
N SER A 19 2.42 57.02 -9.45
CA SER A 19 2.18 57.35 -10.86
C SER A 19 2.42 56.12 -11.76
N ARG A 20 1.91 56.14 -13.00
CA ARG A 20 2.07 55.01 -13.96
C ARG A 20 3.54 54.60 -14.16
N LYS A 21 4.46 55.57 -14.17
CA LYS A 21 5.90 55.32 -14.29
C LYS A 21 6.43 54.53 -13.09
N ARG A 22 6.10 55.00 -11.88
CA ARG A 22 6.52 54.36 -10.62
C ARG A 22 5.86 53.00 -10.40
N GLN A 23 4.60 52.82 -10.81
CA GLN A 23 3.95 51.50 -10.83
C GLN A 23 4.68 50.50 -11.72
N GLY A 24 5.22 50.96 -12.87
CA GLY A 24 6.06 50.16 -13.74
C GLY A 24 7.31 49.65 -13.03
N GLU A 25 8.07 50.54 -12.39
CA GLU A 25 9.30 50.23 -11.66
C GLU A 25 9.05 49.24 -10.50
N ILE A 26 7.96 49.44 -9.75
CA ILE A 26 7.55 48.54 -8.66
C ILE A 26 7.23 47.15 -9.22
N LEU A 27 6.55 47.06 -10.36
CA LEU A 27 6.25 45.79 -11.01
C LEU A 27 7.51 45.08 -11.49
N ASP A 28 8.47 45.80 -12.09
CA ASP A 28 9.74 45.22 -12.54
C ASP A 28 10.49 44.60 -11.36
N HIS A 29 10.66 45.35 -10.27
CA HIS A 29 11.33 44.86 -9.07
C HIS A 29 10.59 43.67 -8.41
N VAL A 30 9.27 43.72 -8.31
CA VAL A 30 8.49 42.63 -7.71
C VAL A 30 8.51 41.38 -8.60
N CYS A 31 8.46 41.54 -9.92
CA CYS A 31 8.54 40.41 -10.85
C CYS A 31 9.92 39.74 -10.82
N ASP A 32 10.99 40.53 -10.72
CA ASP A 32 12.36 40.03 -10.59
C ASP A 32 12.54 39.21 -9.30
N VAL A 33 12.15 39.76 -8.14
CA VAL A 33 12.32 39.05 -6.86
C VAL A 33 11.39 37.84 -6.74
N THR A 34 10.17 37.91 -7.24
CA THR A 34 9.16 36.84 -7.06
C THR A 34 9.09 35.83 -8.20
N GLN A 35 9.82 36.10 -9.28
CA GLN A 35 9.80 35.32 -10.53
C GLN A 35 8.36 35.10 -11.02
N MET A 36 7.54 36.16 -10.95
CA MET A 36 6.14 36.16 -11.38
C MET A 36 6.00 36.94 -12.68
N HIS A 37 5.17 36.45 -13.59
CA HIS A 37 4.84 37.20 -14.81
C HIS A 37 4.14 38.53 -14.47
N ARG A 38 4.47 39.61 -15.18
CA ARG A 38 3.97 40.98 -14.93
C ARG A 38 2.46 41.07 -14.76
N LYS A 39 1.69 40.47 -15.68
CA LYS A 39 0.21 40.43 -15.58
C LYS A 39 -0.28 39.69 -14.31
N ALA A 40 0.45 38.69 -13.82
CA ALA A 40 0.11 38.00 -12.58
C ALA A 40 0.41 38.86 -11.34
N ALA A 41 1.49 39.64 -11.36
CA ALA A 41 1.81 40.59 -10.30
C ALA A 41 0.75 41.70 -10.21
N VAL A 42 0.33 42.28 -11.35
CA VAL A 42 -0.78 43.28 -11.40
C VAL A 42 -2.07 42.71 -10.80
N ARG A 43 -2.49 41.51 -11.21
CA ARG A 43 -3.69 40.85 -10.65
C ARG A 43 -3.56 40.60 -9.14
N LYS A 44 -2.36 40.35 -8.65
CA LYS A 44 -2.11 40.11 -7.23
C LYS A 44 -2.22 41.39 -6.40
N PHE A 45 -1.69 42.52 -6.88
CA PHE A 45 -1.91 43.83 -6.26
C PHE A 45 -3.40 44.19 -6.21
N ALA A 46 -4.13 43.99 -7.31
CA ALA A 46 -5.58 44.23 -7.35
C ALA A 46 -6.35 43.34 -6.35
N ARG A 47 -5.99 42.06 -6.21
CA ARG A 47 -6.60 41.18 -5.21
C ARG A 47 -6.26 41.55 -3.77
N LEU A 48 -5.05 42.05 -3.52
CA LEU A 48 -4.62 42.49 -2.19
C LEU A 48 -5.30 43.81 -1.79
N GLN A 49 -5.51 44.73 -2.72
CA GLN A 49 -6.31 45.93 -2.52
C GLN A 49 -7.74 45.59 -2.06
N MET A 50 -8.33 44.55 -2.63
CA MET A 50 -9.71 44.13 -2.32
C MET A 50 -9.83 43.30 -1.03
N ARG A 51 -8.71 42.95 -0.37
CA ARG A 51 -8.72 42.24 0.92
C ARG A 51 -8.54 43.22 2.07
N TYR A 52 -9.60 43.47 2.82
CA TYR A 52 -9.50 44.11 4.13
C TYR A 52 -8.90 43.15 5.16
N ASP A 53 -8.16 43.66 6.14
CA ASP A 53 -7.67 42.86 7.28
C ASP A 53 -8.82 42.24 8.11
N SER A 54 -10.03 42.82 8.02
CA SER A 54 -11.27 42.27 8.59
C SER A 54 -11.89 41.14 7.77
N TRP A 55 -11.34 40.82 6.59
CA TRP A 55 -11.73 39.66 5.81
C TRP A 55 -11.19 38.40 6.47
N LEU A 56 -11.89 37.96 7.53
CA LEU A 56 -11.71 36.63 8.08
C LEU A 56 -12.05 35.63 6.97
N ASP A 57 -11.12 34.73 6.69
CA ASP A 57 -11.35 33.61 5.79
C ASP A 57 -12.45 32.74 6.41
N LYS A 58 -13.73 33.03 6.07
CA LYS A 58 -14.90 32.26 6.50
C LYS A 58 -14.91 30.96 5.73
N ARG A 59 -13.95 30.11 6.04
CA ARG A 59 -13.71 28.84 5.35
C ARG A 59 -14.80 27.85 5.76
N GLY A 60 -15.93 27.91 5.06
CA GLY A 60 -17.03 26.95 5.14
C GLY A 60 -17.71 26.82 6.51
N ARG A 61 -18.73 25.96 6.58
CA ARG A 61 -19.39 25.56 7.83
C ARG A 61 -18.37 24.83 8.72
N PRO A 62 -18.34 25.09 10.05
CA PRO A 62 -17.51 24.33 10.96
C PRO A 62 -17.78 22.82 10.80
N PRO A 63 -16.75 21.97 10.77
CA PRO A 63 -16.94 20.54 10.60
C PRO A 63 -17.73 19.96 11.77
N THR A 64 -18.85 19.27 11.49
CA THR A 64 -19.70 18.62 12.51
C THR A 64 -18.91 17.70 13.45
N TYR A 65 -17.92 17.00 12.88
CA TYR A 65 -17.06 16.10 13.60
C TYR A 65 -15.69 16.75 13.77
N GLY A 66 -15.46 17.35 14.94
CA GLY A 66 -14.20 18.03 15.26
C GLY A 66 -13.03 17.07 15.55
N PRO A 67 -11.89 17.62 16.00
CA PRO A 67 -10.74 16.84 16.47
C PRO A 67 -11.11 15.86 17.58
N GLU A 68 -11.94 16.27 18.54
CA GLU A 68 -12.38 15.41 19.66
C GLU A 68 -13.08 14.13 19.19
N VAL A 69 -14.03 14.23 18.26
CA VAL A 69 -14.69 13.05 17.67
C VAL A 69 -13.70 12.18 16.91
N THR A 70 -12.70 12.82 16.27
CA THR A 70 -11.64 12.09 15.55
C THR A 70 -10.77 11.29 16.52
N SER A 71 -10.48 11.85 17.69
CA SER A 71 -9.76 11.17 18.77
C SER A 71 -10.58 10.00 19.32
N ALA A 72 -11.87 10.23 19.61
CA ALA A 72 -12.78 9.17 20.06
C ALA A 72 -12.88 8.01 19.06
N LEU A 73 -13.04 8.33 17.77
CA LEU A 73 -13.07 7.33 16.69
C LEU A 73 -11.76 6.54 16.62
N ARG A 74 -10.61 7.18 16.86
CA ARG A 74 -9.31 6.51 16.86
C ARG A 74 -9.22 5.46 17.97
N THR A 75 -9.67 5.77 19.18
CA THR A 75 -9.67 4.80 20.29
C THR A 75 -10.52 3.57 19.95
N VAL A 76 -11.72 3.77 19.40
CA VAL A 76 -12.57 2.65 18.97
C VAL A 76 -11.93 1.86 17.83
N TRP A 77 -11.33 2.55 16.86
CA TRP A 77 -10.64 1.92 15.73
C TRP A 77 -9.43 1.08 16.17
N GLU A 78 -8.63 1.56 17.13
CA GLU A 78 -7.51 0.82 17.71
C GLU A 78 -7.99 -0.40 18.52
N ALA A 79 -9.07 -0.25 19.30
CA ALA A 79 -9.70 -1.37 20.02
C ALA A 79 -10.27 -2.44 19.07
N GLY A 80 -10.81 -2.01 17.92
CA GLY A 80 -11.30 -2.88 16.85
C GLY A 80 -10.19 -3.44 15.95
N ASN A 81 -8.94 -3.46 16.41
CA ASN A 81 -7.78 -3.95 15.66
C ASN A 81 -7.63 -3.33 14.25
N GLU A 82 -7.97 -2.05 14.15
CA GLU A 82 -7.79 -1.22 12.97
C GLU A 82 -8.54 -1.65 11.70
N VAL A 83 -9.69 -2.28 11.86
CA VAL A 83 -10.56 -2.66 10.72
C VAL A 83 -10.99 -1.45 9.88
N CYS A 84 -11.39 -1.70 8.64
CA CYS A 84 -11.93 -0.65 7.76
C CYS A 84 -13.23 -0.07 8.34
N GLY A 85 -13.58 1.15 7.90
CA GLY A 85 -14.74 1.86 8.46
C GLY A 85 -16.07 1.15 8.24
N GLU A 86 -16.20 0.36 7.16
CA GLU A 86 -17.36 -0.47 6.88
C GLU A 86 -17.57 -1.57 7.94
N LEU A 87 -16.47 -2.20 8.38
CA LEU A 87 -16.50 -3.23 9.43
C LEU A 87 -16.58 -2.62 10.83
N LEU A 88 -15.98 -1.44 11.03
CA LEU A 88 -16.01 -0.76 12.33
C LEU A 88 -17.39 -0.19 12.67
N HIS A 89 -18.11 0.33 11.68
CA HIS A 89 -19.38 1.02 11.87
C HIS A 89 -20.44 0.22 12.66
N PRO A 90 -20.77 -1.05 12.31
CA PRO A 90 -21.78 -1.81 13.04
C PRO A 90 -21.40 -2.10 14.50
N VAL A 91 -20.11 -2.21 14.81
CA VAL A 91 -19.60 -2.57 16.16
C VAL A 91 -19.19 -1.35 17.00
N THR A 92 -19.23 -0.14 16.42
CA THR A 92 -18.72 1.08 17.08
C THR A 92 -19.43 1.36 18.40
N ASN A 93 -20.76 1.24 18.43
CA ASN A 93 -21.53 1.51 19.63
C ASN A 93 -21.22 0.52 20.75
N GLU A 94 -21.12 -0.77 20.40
CA GLU A 94 -20.75 -1.83 21.35
C GLU A 94 -19.36 -1.60 21.94
N TYR A 95 -18.36 -1.24 21.13
CA TYR A 95 -17.03 -0.90 21.64
C TYR A 95 -17.05 0.31 22.58
N ILE A 96 -17.82 1.35 22.27
CA ILE A 96 -17.96 2.50 23.18
C ILE A 96 -18.55 2.02 24.52
N ASP A 97 -19.60 1.19 24.49
CA ASP A 97 -20.24 0.67 25.69
C ASP A 97 -19.29 -0.18 26.55
N ILE A 98 -18.51 -1.06 25.92
CA ILE A 98 -17.49 -1.88 26.59
C ILE A 98 -16.39 -0.99 27.20
N LEU A 99 -15.88 -0.01 26.46
CA LEU A 99 -14.84 0.89 26.94
C LEU A 99 -15.33 1.77 28.10
N ILE A 100 -16.60 2.17 28.10
CA ILE A 100 -17.23 2.88 29.23
C ILE A 100 -17.35 1.95 30.43
N ARG A 101 -17.89 0.74 30.25
CA ARG A 101 -18.05 -0.27 31.31
C ARG A 101 -16.73 -0.54 32.02
N ASP A 102 -15.66 -0.69 31.25
CA ASP A 102 -14.32 -1.03 31.75
C ASP A 102 -13.52 0.20 32.20
N LYS A 103 -14.14 1.39 32.24
CA LYS A 103 -13.53 2.67 32.64
C LYS A 103 -12.31 3.07 31.79
N MET A 104 -12.26 2.63 30.55
CA MET A 104 -11.21 2.95 29.56
C MET A 104 -11.61 4.08 28.61
N TRP A 105 -12.86 4.55 28.66
CA TRP A 105 -13.35 5.65 27.82
C TRP A 105 -13.14 7.02 28.48
N THR A 106 -12.28 7.86 27.89
CA THR A 106 -11.89 9.18 28.42
C THR A 106 -12.40 10.36 27.58
N HIS A 107 -13.26 10.10 26.59
CA HIS A 107 -13.74 11.13 25.66
C HIS A 107 -14.99 11.85 26.17
N LEU A 108 -15.13 13.13 25.79
CA LEU A 108 -16.25 13.98 26.20
C LEU A 108 -17.62 13.40 25.77
N PRO A 109 -18.70 13.62 26.55
CA PRO A 109 -20.03 13.15 26.21
C PRO A 109 -20.53 13.62 24.83
N ASP A 110 -20.27 14.89 24.46
CA ASP A 110 -20.63 15.44 23.15
C ASP A 110 -19.89 14.74 22.00
N ALA A 111 -18.59 14.45 22.19
CA ALA A 111 -17.81 13.72 21.19
C ALA A 111 -18.30 12.29 21.02
N THR A 112 -18.68 11.65 22.13
CA THR A 112 -19.24 10.30 22.17
C THR A 112 -20.59 10.24 21.47
N ALA A 113 -21.51 11.16 21.77
CA ALA A 113 -22.81 11.24 21.12
C ALA A 113 -22.69 11.44 19.60
N LYS A 114 -21.79 12.33 19.17
CA LYS A 114 -21.49 12.54 17.75
C LYS A 114 -20.91 11.28 17.09
N LEU A 115 -20.03 10.57 17.78
CA LEU A 115 -19.45 9.33 17.25
C LEU A 115 -20.51 8.24 17.04
N ARG A 116 -21.45 8.08 17.99
CA ARG A 116 -22.55 7.10 17.87
C ARG A 116 -23.50 7.38 16.71
N GLN A 117 -23.63 8.65 16.31
CA GLN A 117 -24.47 9.08 15.19
C GLN A 117 -23.71 9.15 13.85
N MET A 118 -22.41 8.80 13.85
CA MET A 118 -21.58 8.92 12.67
C MET A 118 -22.00 7.91 11.60
N SER A 119 -22.41 8.40 10.42
CA SER A 119 -22.73 7.52 9.30
C SER A 119 -21.52 6.72 8.81
N GLU A 120 -21.78 5.53 8.29
CA GLU A 120 -20.78 4.62 7.72
C GLU A 120 -19.85 5.33 6.71
N GLY A 121 -20.41 6.08 5.75
CA GLY A 121 -19.62 6.80 4.76
C GLY A 121 -18.68 7.86 5.36
N THR A 122 -19.09 8.50 6.46
CA THR A 122 -18.24 9.45 7.19
C THR A 122 -17.14 8.72 7.95
N MET A 123 -17.48 7.61 8.60
CA MET A 123 -16.54 6.76 9.32
C MET A 123 -15.47 6.21 8.39
N LYS A 124 -15.86 5.61 7.25
CA LYS A 124 -14.96 5.14 6.19
C LYS A 124 -13.95 6.21 5.76
N ARG A 125 -14.43 7.43 5.47
CA ARG A 125 -13.56 8.55 5.05
C ARG A 125 -12.55 8.90 6.15
N ARG A 126 -12.96 8.89 7.42
CA ARG A 126 -12.10 9.22 8.56
C ARG A 126 -11.08 8.14 8.88
N VAL A 127 -11.52 6.88 8.98
CA VAL A 127 -10.66 5.71 9.21
C VAL A 127 -9.59 5.58 8.11
N SER A 128 -9.96 5.87 6.86
CA SER A 128 -9.01 5.88 5.74
C SER A 128 -7.83 6.84 5.94
N LEU A 129 -8.00 7.94 6.69
CA LEU A 129 -6.92 8.86 7.02
C LEU A 129 -5.96 8.27 8.07
N PHE A 130 -6.49 7.48 9.02
CA PHE A 130 -5.66 6.78 10.01
C PHE A 130 -4.80 5.70 9.36
N LEU A 131 -5.40 4.89 8.48
CA LEU A 131 -4.69 3.87 7.70
C LEU A 131 -3.56 4.48 6.85
N LYS A 132 -3.80 5.63 6.21
CA LYS A 132 -2.77 6.36 5.45
C LYS A 132 -1.63 6.88 6.34
N ALA A 133 -1.95 7.37 7.53
CA ALA A 133 -0.94 7.82 8.48
C ALA A 133 -0.08 6.66 9.02
N ARG A 134 -0.68 5.48 9.22
CA ARG A 134 0.03 4.27 9.67
C ARG A 134 0.84 3.62 8.55
N LYS A 135 0.42 3.75 7.29
CA LYS A 135 1.24 3.46 6.08
C LYS A 135 2.40 4.46 5.88
N ARG A 136 3.07 4.87 6.95
CA ARG A 136 4.42 5.45 6.85
C ARG A 136 5.37 4.31 6.49
N ARG A 137 5.88 4.39 5.27
CA ARG A 137 6.74 3.42 4.55
C ARG A 137 5.92 2.44 3.72
N SER A 138 5.83 2.72 2.42
CA SER A 138 6.16 1.67 1.45
C SER A 138 7.39 0.94 1.99
N GLY A 139 7.32 -0.39 2.10
CA GLY A 139 8.46 -1.17 2.58
C GLY A 139 9.72 -0.67 1.88
N ILE A 140 10.71 -0.23 2.65
CA ILE A 140 12.04 0.04 2.10
C ILE A 140 12.51 -1.33 1.62
N SER A 141 12.29 -1.63 0.34
CA SER A 141 12.82 -2.83 -0.27
C SER A 141 14.33 -2.65 -0.33
N SER A 142 15.05 -3.32 0.56
CA SER A 142 16.51 -3.42 0.52
C SER A 142 16.99 -4.35 -0.59
N ARG A 143 16.10 -4.92 -1.41
CA ARG A 143 16.47 -5.77 -2.54
C ARG A 143 15.91 -5.21 -3.83
N LYS A 144 16.82 -4.89 -4.75
CA LYS A 144 16.51 -4.87 -6.18
C LYS A 144 15.82 -6.21 -6.50
N PRO A 145 14.73 -6.24 -7.29
CA PRO A 145 14.21 -7.50 -7.80
C PRO A 145 15.39 -8.26 -8.43
N SER A 146 15.60 -9.51 -8.04
CA SER A 146 16.64 -10.34 -8.66
C SER A 146 16.44 -10.29 -10.18
N HIS A 147 17.53 -10.12 -10.96
CA HIS A 147 17.47 -10.21 -12.43
C HIS A 147 16.72 -11.48 -12.90
N LEU A 148 16.75 -12.54 -12.08
CA LEU A 148 16.01 -13.77 -12.32
C LEU A 148 14.48 -13.59 -12.45
N LYS A 149 13.86 -12.59 -11.81
CA LYS A 149 12.43 -12.27 -12.01
C LYS A 149 12.12 -11.79 -13.42
N GLN A 150 13.11 -11.22 -14.10
CA GLN A 150 13.01 -10.78 -15.50
C GLN A 150 13.30 -11.92 -16.47
N ILE A 151 14.09 -12.91 -16.05
CA ILE A 151 14.47 -14.08 -16.87
C ILE A 151 13.37 -15.14 -16.85
N VAL A 152 12.80 -15.44 -15.67
CA VAL A 152 11.74 -16.44 -15.54
C VAL A 152 10.40 -15.82 -15.99
N PRO A 153 9.79 -16.34 -17.07
CA PRO A 153 8.59 -15.77 -17.65
C PRO A 153 7.39 -15.93 -16.72
N THR A 154 6.49 -14.96 -16.77
CA THR A 154 5.22 -15.04 -16.06
C THR A 154 4.21 -15.78 -16.93
N PHE A 155 3.61 -16.85 -16.42
CA PHE A 155 2.59 -17.60 -17.14
C PHE A 155 1.19 -17.20 -16.65
N THR A 156 0.31 -16.86 -17.60
CA THR A 156 -1.09 -16.46 -17.35
C THR A 156 -2.05 -17.12 -18.34
N GLY A 157 -1.63 -18.21 -18.97
CA GLY A 157 -2.43 -18.94 -19.96
C GLY A 157 -3.35 -19.99 -19.34
N PRO A 158 -4.27 -20.56 -20.14
CA PRO A 158 -5.07 -21.69 -19.70
C PRO A 158 -4.19 -22.93 -19.50
N TRP A 159 -4.49 -23.71 -18.47
CA TRP A 159 -3.83 -24.99 -18.20
C TRP A 159 -4.43 -26.16 -18.99
N ALA A 160 -5.62 -25.97 -19.57
CA ALA A 160 -6.42 -27.04 -20.19
C ALA A 160 -5.71 -27.78 -21.34
N ASP A 161 -4.82 -27.11 -22.08
CA ASP A 161 -4.14 -27.69 -23.25
C ASP A 161 -2.74 -28.25 -22.92
N LYS A 162 -2.30 -28.16 -21.65
CA LYS A 162 -1.00 -28.67 -21.24
C LYS A 162 -1.07 -30.19 -21.02
N PRO A 163 -0.12 -30.98 -21.55
CA PRO A 163 -0.06 -32.41 -21.27
C PRO A 163 0.38 -32.67 -19.82
N PRO A 164 0.22 -33.92 -19.31
CA PRO A 164 0.83 -34.32 -18.04
C PRO A 164 2.33 -34.00 -18.00
N GLY A 165 2.81 -33.51 -16.87
CA GLY A 165 4.18 -33.01 -16.67
C GLY A 165 4.25 -31.50 -16.50
N PHE A 166 3.16 -30.77 -16.71
CA PHE A 166 3.06 -29.34 -16.42
C PHE A 166 2.25 -29.12 -15.15
N GLY A 167 2.90 -28.59 -14.12
CA GLY A 167 2.26 -28.47 -12.81
C GLY A 167 2.77 -27.33 -11.95
N GLN A 168 1.99 -27.06 -10.92
CA GLN A 168 2.26 -26.02 -9.94
C GLN A 168 3.07 -26.61 -8.78
N ILE A 169 3.94 -25.79 -8.20
CA ILE A 169 4.76 -26.19 -7.05
C ILE A 169 4.74 -25.14 -5.96
N ASP A 170 4.51 -25.54 -4.71
CA ASP A 170 4.54 -24.63 -3.56
C ASP A 170 5.20 -25.26 -2.33
N THR A 171 5.49 -24.44 -1.32
CA THR A 171 5.94 -24.90 0.00
C THR A 171 4.99 -24.50 1.11
N VAL A 172 4.61 -25.47 1.94
CA VAL A 172 3.87 -25.24 3.18
C VAL A 172 4.81 -25.44 4.36
N MET A 173 4.90 -24.43 5.24
CA MET A 173 5.73 -24.49 6.45
C MET A 173 4.96 -25.15 7.59
N HIS A 174 5.56 -26.15 8.23
CA HIS A 174 5.07 -26.81 9.44
C HIS A 174 5.89 -26.32 10.63
N SER A 175 5.45 -25.22 11.25
CA SER A 175 6.09 -24.67 12.44
C SER A 175 5.17 -23.74 13.19
N ASP A 176 5.29 -23.75 14.52
CA ASP A 176 4.61 -22.81 15.42
C ASP A 176 5.25 -21.42 15.40
N THR A 177 6.45 -21.28 14.80
CA THR A 177 7.14 -20.00 14.67
C THR A 177 7.79 -19.82 13.30
N ALA A 178 7.88 -18.58 12.84
CA ALA A 178 8.60 -18.22 11.61
C ALA A 178 10.12 -18.02 11.82
N ARG A 179 10.67 -18.46 12.97
CA ARG A 179 12.09 -18.28 13.32
C ARG A 179 12.82 -19.61 13.25
N GLY A 180 14.00 -19.60 12.63
CA GLY A 180 14.87 -20.78 12.51
C GLY A 180 14.48 -21.70 11.35
N ASP A 181 15.09 -22.89 11.34
CA ASP A 181 14.76 -23.94 10.39
C ASP A 181 13.47 -24.65 10.81
N ALA A 182 12.63 -24.94 9.81
CA ALA A 182 11.37 -25.66 9.98
C ALA A 182 11.29 -26.81 8.98
N VAL A 183 10.32 -27.71 9.20
CA VAL A 183 9.93 -28.70 8.20
C VAL A 183 8.96 -28.04 7.23
N TYR A 184 9.17 -28.28 5.94
CA TYR A 184 8.33 -27.83 4.86
C TYR A 184 7.80 -29.04 4.10
N THR A 185 6.58 -28.95 3.59
CA THR A 185 6.11 -29.83 2.51
C THR A 185 6.27 -29.06 1.21
N VAL A 186 7.07 -29.59 0.30
CA VAL A 186 7.10 -29.17 -1.11
C VAL A 186 6.05 -29.98 -1.83
N ASN A 187 5.05 -29.33 -2.41
CA ASN A 187 3.96 -30.02 -3.08
C ASN A 187 4.00 -29.70 -4.57
N TYR A 188 4.00 -30.74 -5.41
CA TYR A 188 3.77 -30.62 -6.84
C TYR A 188 2.37 -31.10 -7.17
N ILE A 189 1.66 -30.35 -8.01
CA ILE A 189 0.35 -30.75 -8.55
C ILE A 189 0.35 -30.59 -10.06
N ASP A 190 0.15 -31.71 -10.76
CA ASP A 190 0.01 -31.75 -12.21
C ASP A 190 -1.33 -31.17 -12.65
N ALA A 191 -1.33 -30.24 -13.61
CA ALA A 191 -2.55 -29.55 -14.01
C ALA A 191 -3.49 -30.40 -14.88
N ALA A 192 -2.97 -31.40 -15.60
CA ALA A 192 -3.74 -32.23 -16.52
C ALA A 192 -4.38 -33.44 -15.82
N SER A 193 -3.60 -34.10 -14.96
CA SER A 193 -3.98 -35.34 -14.27
C SER A 193 -4.43 -35.11 -12.82
N TYR A 194 -4.21 -33.92 -12.27
CA TYR A 194 -4.41 -33.62 -10.85
C TYR A 194 -3.59 -34.52 -9.90
N LEU A 195 -2.52 -35.14 -10.42
CA LEU A 195 -1.61 -35.93 -9.61
C LEU A 195 -0.89 -35.02 -8.62
N VAL A 196 -0.96 -35.38 -7.34
CA VAL A 196 -0.32 -34.67 -6.24
C VAL A 196 0.88 -35.49 -5.75
N ILE A 197 2.04 -34.85 -5.70
CA ILE A 197 3.28 -35.46 -5.19
C ILE A 197 3.87 -34.56 -4.10
N PRO A 198 3.59 -34.86 -2.82
CA PRO A 198 4.19 -34.14 -1.70
C PRO A 198 5.56 -34.72 -1.35
N HIS A 199 6.51 -33.85 -1.00
CA HIS A 199 7.83 -34.24 -0.52
C HIS A 199 8.22 -33.42 0.72
N ALA A 200 8.75 -34.09 1.74
CA ALA A 200 9.22 -33.44 2.95
C ALA A 200 10.58 -32.77 2.73
N GLN A 201 10.71 -31.53 3.17
CA GLN A 201 11.93 -30.73 3.07
C GLN A 201 12.30 -30.16 4.44
N PHE A 202 13.56 -30.31 4.83
CA PHE A 202 14.09 -29.59 5.98
C PHE A 202 14.64 -28.23 5.52
N ASN A 203 14.25 -27.16 6.20
CA ASN A 203 14.57 -25.74 5.92
C ASN A 203 14.09 -25.19 4.56
N LYS A 204 14.20 -23.87 4.38
CA LYS A 204 13.79 -23.15 3.16
C LYS A 204 14.97 -22.84 2.22
N GLY A 205 16.02 -23.66 2.30
CA GLY A 205 17.26 -23.48 1.54
C GLY A 205 17.12 -23.87 0.07
N LYS A 206 17.82 -23.14 -0.81
CA LYS A 206 17.77 -23.35 -2.27
C LYS A 206 18.22 -24.75 -2.71
N GLN A 207 19.28 -25.27 -2.08
CA GLN A 207 19.78 -26.63 -2.32
C GLN A 207 18.81 -27.70 -1.83
N ALA A 208 18.16 -27.46 -0.67
CA ALA A 208 17.13 -28.34 -0.16
C ALA A 208 15.93 -28.40 -1.12
N THR A 209 15.50 -27.25 -1.65
CA THR A 209 14.45 -27.17 -2.67
C THR A 209 14.80 -27.90 -3.95
N GLN A 210 16.00 -27.70 -4.50
CA GLN A 210 16.45 -28.46 -5.67
C GLN A 210 16.43 -29.98 -5.43
N LYS A 211 16.91 -30.43 -4.27
CA LYS A 211 16.90 -31.87 -3.91
C LYS A 211 15.48 -32.42 -3.79
N SER A 212 14.57 -31.66 -3.19
CA SER A 212 13.14 -32.02 -3.10
C SER A 212 12.51 -32.10 -4.49
N MET A 213 12.79 -31.16 -5.38
CA MET A 213 12.29 -31.20 -6.76
C MET A 213 12.80 -32.44 -7.50
N LYS A 214 14.08 -32.79 -7.34
CA LYS A 214 14.61 -34.04 -7.93
C LYS A 214 13.88 -35.28 -7.38
N ALA A 215 13.66 -35.35 -6.07
CA ALA A 215 12.93 -36.47 -5.47
C ALA A 215 11.48 -36.56 -5.96
N ILE A 216 10.82 -35.42 -6.19
CA ILE A 216 9.49 -35.37 -6.81
C ILE A 216 9.55 -35.88 -8.26
N GLN A 217 10.56 -35.45 -9.05
CA GLN A 217 10.77 -35.90 -10.43
C GLN A 217 10.90 -37.44 -10.50
N ASP A 218 11.67 -38.04 -9.59
CA ASP A 218 11.88 -39.49 -9.51
C ASP A 218 10.59 -40.28 -9.20
N MET A 219 9.58 -39.64 -8.60
CA MET A 219 8.28 -40.24 -8.29
C MET A 219 7.24 -40.04 -9.40
N MET A 220 7.51 -39.21 -10.41
CA MET A 220 6.55 -38.91 -11.45
C MET A 220 6.35 -40.11 -12.39
N PRO A 221 5.09 -40.44 -12.77
CA PRO A 221 4.82 -41.49 -13.75
C PRO A 221 5.03 -41.02 -15.21
N PHE A 222 5.40 -39.75 -15.42
CA PHE A 222 5.65 -39.12 -16.71
C PHE A 222 6.79 -38.08 -16.58
N PRO A 223 7.41 -37.65 -17.69
CA PRO A 223 8.44 -36.61 -17.65
C PRO A 223 7.92 -35.31 -17.05
N TRP A 224 8.74 -34.65 -16.23
CA TRP A 224 8.45 -33.29 -15.77
C TRP A 224 8.76 -32.32 -16.90
N LEU A 225 7.74 -31.65 -17.43
CA LEU A 225 7.84 -30.73 -18.57
C LEU A 225 7.83 -29.26 -18.15
N GLY A 226 7.13 -28.91 -17.07
CA GLY A 226 7.13 -27.54 -16.56
C GLY A 226 6.80 -27.41 -15.09
N ALA A 227 7.53 -26.53 -14.41
CA ALA A 227 7.35 -26.21 -13.00
C ALA A 227 6.87 -24.76 -12.87
N HIS A 228 5.77 -24.56 -12.15
CA HIS A 228 5.16 -23.24 -11.92
C HIS A 228 5.06 -22.91 -10.44
N PRO A 229 6.12 -22.34 -9.83
CA PRO A 229 6.08 -21.79 -8.49
C PRO A 229 5.46 -20.38 -8.43
N ASP A 230 5.06 -19.95 -7.23
CA ASP A 230 4.93 -18.52 -6.93
C ASP A 230 6.32 -17.83 -6.97
N THR A 231 6.35 -16.54 -6.65
CA THR A 231 7.52 -15.68 -6.55
C THR A 231 8.37 -15.96 -5.29
N GLY A 232 8.25 -17.15 -4.70
CA GLY A 232 9.02 -17.60 -3.55
C GLY A 232 10.52 -17.63 -3.86
N SER A 233 11.36 -17.14 -2.95
CA SER A 233 12.81 -17.09 -3.14
C SER A 233 13.51 -18.46 -3.16
N GLU A 234 12.84 -19.47 -2.62
CA GLU A 234 13.22 -20.88 -2.55
C GLU A 234 13.17 -21.55 -3.93
N PHE A 235 12.23 -21.15 -4.79
CA PHE A 235 12.11 -21.65 -6.16
C PHE A 235 12.76 -20.68 -7.16
N LEU A 236 12.60 -19.37 -6.93
CA LEU A 236 13.13 -18.37 -7.83
C LEU A 236 14.58 -18.01 -7.50
N ASN A 237 15.48 -18.94 -7.79
CA ASN A 237 16.93 -18.77 -7.65
C ASN A 237 17.72 -19.54 -8.73
N TRP A 238 19.01 -19.22 -8.89
CA TRP A 238 19.86 -19.82 -9.92
C TRP A 238 20.04 -21.33 -9.78
N PHE A 239 20.09 -21.90 -8.57
CA PHE A 239 20.22 -23.36 -8.41
C PHE A 239 19.05 -24.12 -9.04
N VAL A 240 17.83 -23.62 -8.82
CA VAL A 240 16.63 -24.21 -9.41
C VAL A 240 16.56 -23.92 -10.91
N LYS A 241 16.87 -22.69 -11.34
CA LYS A 241 16.86 -22.33 -12.77
C LYS A 241 17.85 -23.16 -13.58
N ASP A 242 19.10 -23.26 -13.14
CA ASP A 242 20.16 -23.98 -13.83
C ASP A 242 19.85 -25.48 -13.88
N TRP A 243 19.25 -26.03 -12.81
CA TRP A 243 18.80 -27.42 -12.78
C TRP A 243 17.62 -27.65 -13.74
N CYS A 244 16.60 -26.79 -13.73
CA CYS A 244 15.49 -26.88 -14.68
C CYS A 244 15.99 -26.81 -16.13
N ASP A 245 16.95 -25.94 -16.43
CA ASP A 245 17.55 -25.85 -17.77
C ASP A 245 18.28 -27.14 -18.16
N ALA A 246 19.05 -27.73 -17.23
CA ALA A 246 19.75 -28.99 -17.47
C ALA A 246 18.80 -30.17 -17.69
N GLU A 247 17.67 -30.20 -16.99
CA GLU A 247 16.65 -31.25 -17.08
C GLU A 247 15.58 -30.97 -18.17
N ASN A 248 15.71 -29.86 -18.92
CA ASN A 248 14.73 -29.38 -19.90
C ASN A 248 13.31 -29.17 -19.33
N ILE A 249 13.22 -28.69 -18.08
CA ILE A 249 11.97 -28.34 -17.40
C ILE A 249 11.68 -26.86 -17.61
N GLU A 250 10.51 -26.53 -18.17
CA GLU A 250 10.07 -25.14 -18.33
C GLU A 250 9.77 -24.51 -16.97
N LEU A 251 10.65 -23.63 -16.49
CA LEU A 251 10.40 -22.85 -15.27
C LEU A 251 9.64 -21.57 -15.60
N THR A 252 8.44 -21.44 -15.02
CA THR A 252 7.61 -20.23 -15.13
C THR A 252 7.31 -19.66 -13.73
N ARG A 253 6.56 -18.56 -13.64
CA ARG A 253 6.12 -18.02 -12.35
C ARG A 253 4.77 -17.33 -12.41
N SER A 254 4.11 -17.22 -11.26
CA SER A 254 2.89 -16.44 -11.08
C SER A 254 3.14 -14.92 -11.12
N ARG A 255 2.08 -14.13 -11.29
CA ARG A 255 2.16 -12.68 -11.13
C ARG A 255 2.30 -12.33 -9.63
N PRO A 256 3.14 -11.34 -9.28
CA PRO A 256 3.29 -10.93 -7.88
C PRO A 256 1.95 -10.51 -7.25
N GLY A 257 1.57 -11.18 -6.16
CA GLY A 257 0.36 -10.86 -5.38
C GLY A 257 -0.96 -11.35 -5.96
N GLN A 258 -0.94 -12.19 -7.01
CA GLN A 258 -2.14 -12.78 -7.60
C GLN A 258 -2.29 -14.24 -7.18
N LYS A 259 -3.00 -14.48 -6.07
CA LYS A 259 -3.19 -15.83 -5.51
C LYS A 259 -3.85 -16.81 -6.47
N ASN A 260 -4.75 -16.34 -7.32
CA ASN A 260 -5.50 -17.19 -8.25
C ASN A 260 -4.65 -17.75 -9.40
N ASP A 261 -3.41 -17.28 -9.57
CA ASP A 261 -2.50 -17.84 -10.58
C ASP A 261 -2.01 -19.25 -10.16
N ASN A 262 -1.98 -19.54 -8.85
CA ASN A 262 -1.69 -20.86 -8.28
C ASN A 262 -2.95 -21.53 -7.76
N MET A 263 -3.89 -21.87 -8.66
CA MET A 263 -5.19 -22.41 -8.27
C MET A 263 -5.18 -23.90 -7.89
N TYR A 264 -4.17 -24.66 -8.30
CA TYR A 264 -4.12 -26.10 -8.08
C TYR A 264 -3.52 -26.47 -6.73
N VAL A 265 -2.64 -25.61 -6.17
CA VAL A 265 -1.93 -25.82 -4.90
C VAL A 265 -2.53 -25.00 -3.77
#